data_AF-A0A123VK24-F1
#
_entry.id   AF-A0A123VK24-F1
#
_cell.length_a   1.000
_cell.length_b   1.000
_cell.length_c   1.000
_cell.angle_alpha   90.00
_cell.angle_beta   90.00
_cell.angle_gamma   90.00
#
_symmetry.space_group_name_H-M   'P 1'
#
loop_
_entity.id
_entity.type
_entity.pdbx_description
1 polymer ?
#
loop_
_entity_poly.entity_id
_entity_poly.type
_entity_poly.pdbx_seq_one_letter_code
_entity_poly.pdbx_strand_id
1 'polypeptide(L)' 'MSKNFEELKDKVVHWACKRDLHQADPKIQWMRVTEEVGEIRDVLLKPTKFEDPKRALKDALGDSLVGYTA' A
#
# COMPACT_ATOMS: atom_id res chain seq x y z
N MET A 1 -6.16 17.20 14.74
CA MET A 1 -5.27 17.57 13.61
C MET A 1 -5.51 16.57 12.50
N SER A 2 -6.08 16.98 11.37
CA SER A 2 -6.08 16.10 10.19
C SER A 2 -4.62 15.97 9.75
N LYS A 3 -4.13 14.74 9.66
CA LYS A 3 -2.84 14.48 9.00
C LYS A 3 -3.07 14.80 7.53
N ASN A 4 -2.36 15.80 7.01
CA ASN A 4 -2.43 16.14 5.60
C ASN A 4 -1.87 14.95 4.80
N PHE A 5 -2.44 14.65 3.63
CA PHE A 5 -1.99 13.55 2.78
C PHE A 5 -0.49 13.68 2.44
N GLU A 6 -0.02 14.91 2.22
CA GLU A 6 1.41 15.18 1.99
C GLU A 6 2.30 14.79 3.17
N GLU A 7 1.88 15.04 4.42
CA GLU A 7 2.65 14.62 5.60
C GLU A 7 2.75 13.10 5.72
N LEU A 8 1.75 12.36 5.24
CA LEU A 8 1.79 10.91 5.18
C LEU A 8 2.77 10.44 4.11
N LYS A 9 2.71 11.05 2.91
CA LYS A 9 3.64 10.75 1.81
C LYS A 9 5.09 10.97 2.23
N ASP A 10 5.39 12.11 2.84
CA ASP A 10 6.74 12.44 3.32
C ASP A 10 7.26 11.40 4.34
N LYS A 11 6.39 10.92 5.23
CA LYS A 11 6.75 9.88 6.20
C LYS A 11 7.05 8.53 5.54
N VAL A 12 6.27 8.16 4.52
CA VAL A 12 6.49 6.91 3.77
C VAL A 12 7.80 7.00 2.98
N VAL A 13 8.02 8.08 2.24
CA VAL A 13 9.27 8.31 1.49
C VAL A 13 10.48 8.29 2.43
N HIS A 14 10.42 9.00 3.55
CA HIS A 14 11.50 9.00 4.53
C HIS A 14 11.78 7.61 5.12
N TRP A 15 10.72 6.83 5.39
CA TRP A 15 10.83 5.46 5.85
C TRP A 15 11.47 4.53 4.81
N ALA A 16 11.14 4.72 3.53
CA ALA A 16 11.64 3.97 2.39
C ALA A 16 13.12 4.28 2.13
N CYS A 17 13.50 5.56 2.09
CA CYS A 17 14.88 6.01 1.93
C CYS A 17 15.80 5.48 3.05
N LYS A 18 15.33 5.50 4.31
CA LYS A 18 16.09 4.94 5.45
C LYS A 18 16.40 3.45 5.34
N ARG A 19 15.67 2.73 4.48
CA ARG A 19 15.81 1.29 4.24
C ARG A 19 16.35 0.97 2.85
N ASP A 20 16.75 2.01 2.11
CA ASP A 20 17.22 1.91 0.73
C ASP A 20 16.18 1.29 -0.25
N LEU A 21 14.89 1.40 0.08
CA LEU A 21 13.80 0.86 -0.75
C LEU A 21 13.45 1.75 -1.94
N HIS A 22 13.81 3.04 -1.87
CA HIS A 22 13.57 4.04 -2.91
C HIS A 22 14.34 3.81 -4.22
N GLN A 23 15.33 2.91 -4.22
CA GLN A 23 16.12 2.53 -5.41
C GLN A 23 15.58 1.27 -6.09
N ALA A 24 14.41 0.77 -5.70
CA ALA A 24 13.83 -0.41 -6.30
C ALA A 24 13.57 -0.22 -7.80
N ASP A 25 13.76 -1.30 -8.58
CA ASP A 25 13.48 -1.29 -10.03
C ASP A 25 12.01 -0.86 -10.26
N PRO A 26 11.75 0.17 -11.09
CA PRO A 26 10.39 0.65 -11.35
C PRO A 26 9.43 -0.44 -11.85
N LYS A 27 9.92 -1.46 -12.57
CA LYS A 27 9.09 -2.60 -13.00
C LYS A 27 8.70 -3.49 -11.84
N ILE A 28 9.61 -3.71 -10.89
CA ILE A 28 9.34 -4.48 -9.68
C ILE A 28 8.35 -3.73 -8.80
N GLN A 29 8.52 -2.42 -8.65
CA GLN A 29 7.56 -1.58 -7.91
C GLN A 29 6.18 -1.62 -8.56
N TRP A 30 6.11 -1.53 -9.89
CA TRP A 30 4.83 -1.63 -10.60
C TRP A 30 4.15 -2.99 -10.40
N MET A 31 4.91 -4.09 -10.42
CA MET A 31 4.36 -5.41 -10.11
C MET A 31 3.76 -5.47 -8.71
N ARG A 32 4.43 -4.89 -7.70
CA ARG A 32 3.90 -4.81 -6.33
C ARG A 32 2.61 -4.02 -6.26
N VAL A 33 2.56 -2.84 -6.88
CA VAL A 33 1.31 -2.05 -6.95
C VAL A 33 0.16 -2.87 -7.55
N THR A 34 0.41 -3.64 -8.60
CA THR A 34 -0.64 -4.49 -9.19
C THR A 34 -1.06 -5.67 -8.30
N GLU A 35 -0.15 -6.19 -7.48
CA GLU A 35 -0.42 -7.22 -6.47
C GLU A 35 -1.38 -6.69 -5.39
N GLU A 36 -1.07 -5.52 -4.81
CA GLU A 36 -1.89 -4.89 -3.77
C GLU A 36 -3.30 -4.51 -4.28
N VAL A 37 -3.40 -4.06 -5.53
CA VAL A 37 -4.71 -3.82 -6.18
C VAL A 37 -5.49 -5.13 -6.35
N GLY A 38 -4.79 -6.24 -6.57
CA GLY A 38 -5.36 -7.59 -6.57
C GLY A 38 -5.94 -7.99 -5.22
N GLU A 39 -5.29 -7.62 -4.12
CA GLU A 39 -5.77 -7.86 -2.77
C GLU A 39 -7.03 -7.02 -2.47
N ILE A 40 -7.04 -5.73 -2.84
CA ILE A 40 -8.24 -4.88 -2.73
C ILE A 40 -9.41 -5.55 -3.46
N ARG A 41 -9.20 -5.99 -4.70
CA ARG A 41 -10.20 -6.71 -5.49
C ARG A 41 -10.71 -7.95 -4.75
N ASP A 42 -9.82 -8.76 -4.19
CA ASP A 42 -10.19 -10.00 -3.54
C ASP A 42 -11.02 -9.77 -2.27
N VAL A 43 -10.70 -8.74 -1.48
CA VAL A 43 -11.52 -8.36 -0.32
C VAL A 43 -12.91 -7.88 -0.75
N LEU A 44 -13.00 -7.09 -1.82
CA LEU A 44 -14.28 -6.57 -2.33
C LEU A 44 -15.16 -7.66 -2.95
N LEU A 45 -14.57 -8.58 -3.73
CA LEU A 45 -15.33 -9.62 -4.44
C LEU A 45 -15.60 -10.87 -3.59
N LYS A 46 -14.74 -11.16 -2.62
CA LYS A 46 -14.78 -12.40 -1.81
C LYS A 46 -14.58 -12.10 -0.33
N PRO A 47 -15.37 -11.19 0.28
CA PRO A 47 -15.16 -10.76 1.67
C PRO A 47 -15.26 -11.91 2.66
N THR A 48 -16.07 -12.95 2.38
CA THR A 48 -16.23 -14.13 3.24
C THR A 48 -14.97 -14.98 3.39
N LYS A 49 -13.92 -14.73 2.59
CA LYS A 49 -12.61 -15.39 2.73
C LYS A 49 -11.74 -14.78 3.84
N PHE A 50 -12.14 -13.63 4.39
CA PHE A 50 -11.36 -12.88 5.36
C PHE A 50 -12.09 -12.88 6.72
N GLU A 51 -11.34 -13.10 7.80
CA GLU A 51 -11.87 -13.07 9.17
C GLU A 51 -12.42 -11.68 9.54
N ASP A 52 -11.72 -10.62 9.12
CA ASP A 52 -12.18 -9.23 9.20
C ASP A 52 -11.97 -8.52 7.85
N PRO A 53 -12.99 -8.49 6.98
CA PRO A 53 -12.89 -7.89 5.65
C PRO A 53 -12.66 -6.38 5.68
N LYS A 54 -13.13 -5.68 6.72
CA LYS A 54 -12.94 -4.21 6.82
C LYS A 54 -11.49 -3.88 7.15
N ARG A 55 -10.89 -4.65 8.06
CA ARG A 55 -9.46 -4.53 8.35
C ARG A 55 -8.62 -4.93 7.13
N ALA A 56 -8.92 -6.05 6.50
CA ALA A 56 -8.21 -6.50 5.29
C ALA A 56 -8.26 -5.45 4.17
N LEU A 57 -9.42 -4.82 3.94
CA LEU A 57 -9.55 -3.74 2.95
C LEU A 57 -8.69 -2.52 3.31
N LYS A 58 -8.66 -2.15 4.59
CA LYS A 58 -7.86 -1.02 5.07
C LYS A 58 -6.36 -1.28 4.90
N ASP A 59 -5.93 -2.51 5.18
CA ASP A 59 -4.54 -2.93 5.05
C ASP A 59 -4.13 -2.90 3.57
N ALA A 60 -4.89 -3.56 2.67
CA ALA A 60 -4.62 -3.57 1.23
C ALA A 60 -4.60 -2.16 0.58
N LEU A 61 -5.46 -1.23 1.05
CA LEU A 61 -5.41 0.18 0.63
C LEU A 61 -4.16 0.90 1.15
N GLY A 62 -3.71 0.58 2.36
CA GLY A 62 -2.47 1.09 2.94
C GLY A 62 -1.25 0.60 2.18
N ASP A 63 -1.21 -0.69 1.87
CA ASP A 63 -0.12 -1.33 1.14
C ASP A 63 -0.02 -0.79 -0.30
N SER A 64 -1.16 -0.59 -0.97
CA SER A 64 -1.21 0.09 -2.28
C SER A 64 -0.64 1.51 -2.24
N LEU A 65 -0.94 2.27 -1.18
CA LEU A 65 -0.42 3.63 -1.01
C LEU A 65 1.09 3.62 -0.77
N VAL A 66 1.58 2.70 0.07
CA VAL A 66 3.02 2.54 0.35
C VAL A 66 3.75 2.11 -0.92
N GLY A 67 3.26 1.10 -1.63
CA GLY A 67 3.87 0.62 -2.87
C GLY A 67 3.91 1.67 -3.99
N TYR A 68 2.94 2.59 -4.03
CA TYR A 68 2.95 3.70 -4.99
C TYR A 68 3.91 4.84 -4.60
N THR A 69 4.16 5.05 -3.31
CA THR A 69 4.89 6.23 -2.80
C THR A 69 6.31 5.96 -2.31
N ALA A 70 6.67 4.70 -2.08
CA ALA A 70 7.99 4.25 -1.62
C ALA A 70 8.94 3.95 -2.79
#